data_AF-A0A6B0T2S4-F1
#
_entry.id   AF-A0A6B0T2S4-F1
#
_cell.length_a   1.000
_cell.length_b   1.000
_cell.length_c   1.000
_cell.angle_alpha   90.00
_cell.angle_beta   90.00
_cell.angle_gamma   90.00
#
_symmetry.space_group_name_H-M   'P 1'
#
loop_
_entity.id
_entity.type
_entity.pdbx_description
1 polymer ?
#
loop_
_entity_poly.entity_id
_entity_poly.type
_entity_poly.pdbx_seq_one_letter_code
_entity_poly.pdbx_strand_id
1 'polypeptide(L)'
;MADLTIYDSQGDGIRADSGTQSQRIKDLFFDGVRLAGTQTGGSYEIICFFRARESSAARSEQYYAVYRSQTSQREAFEAFPTALRRRIEDEYGLSFDTSTDDTELFRYVIGDRDPSGNPPETNKLDDVVEMLTGGASEFGDGDEFSSGGSYGRHGDPLDSGSTDRYGNSGDALDPFSESSGGAFSQSPKEAADPPTLDQARLGVGNPEAALNVAQYLSTDVSGFVVAENPSSNALDEYDVVIETGSYVGLELLGETGQAYQTYQDRIEQIRRQRQKALSSDDDGNRLKLLAAGGAVVAILAIAVAAAYVLGLFGLPGFLSDGGDTGTGFGDLAMTNVTADWVANGSSTDLAVNGTLTENGEPMADAGLQLVINSSTGNFSEQFTTDANGTFEQRIPSSEIAEDVTITEEFDIELEHLESGFNQRLAYPGPGPEQDSETGEGSDATNSTSDSTGTDSSDSTDGSDSTEGTAGRDEIGVNLDAEWNDAGDQQELSMTGNVTRNGTSSANETVDIVVTDPGSTEYNTTVETTTAGFSATVNESTLSGVGVNPAESLTVTATHRPTGVNATVQVDSYQTAAAQMPALSSADAGPWSGADPRGARGVGGVSAG
;
A
#
# COMPACT_ATOMS: atom_id res chain seq x y z
N MET A 1 10.29 -20.83 27.64
CA MET A 1 10.31 -22.02 26.75
C MET A 1 9.12 -21.88 25.83
N ALA A 2 9.31 -22.04 24.52
CA ALA A 2 8.22 -21.96 23.57
C ALA A 2 7.46 -23.30 23.48
N ASP A 3 6.15 -23.23 23.32
CA ASP A 3 5.28 -24.37 23.09
C ASP A 3 4.56 -24.22 21.75
N LEU A 4 4.39 -25.32 21.03
CA LEU A 4 3.70 -25.36 19.74
C LEU A 4 2.75 -26.55 19.76
N THR A 5 1.46 -26.28 19.59
CA THR A 5 0.42 -27.30 19.48
C THR A 5 -0.29 -27.15 18.15
N ILE A 6 -0.56 -28.27 17.47
CA ILE A 6 -1.26 -28.30 16.19
C ILE A 6 -2.63 -28.93 16.39
N TYR A 7 -3.65 -28.24 15.91
CA TYR A 7 -5.05 -28.61 15.96
C TYR A 7 -5.60 -28.80 14.55
N ASP A 8 -6.59 -29.67 14.39
CA ASP A 8 -7.40 -29.75 13.18
C ASP A 8 -8.57 -28.75 13.18
N SER A 9 -9.36 -28.76 12.11
CA SER A 9 -10.59 -27.94 11.97
C SER A 9 -11.65 -28.17 13.06
N GLN A 10 -11.61 -29.30 13.78
CA GLN A 10 -12.53 -29.59 14.88
C GLN A 10 -11.95 -29.14 16.23
N GLY A 11 -10.74 -28.60 16.26
CA GLY A 11 -10.03 -28.23 17.48
C GLY A 11 -9.41 -29.43 18.19
N ASP A 12 -9.29 -30.59 17.53
CA ASP A 12 -8.65 -31.77 18.10
C ASP A 12 -7.14 -31.72 17.83
N GLY A 13 -6.33 -32.00 18.85
CA GLY A 13 -4.87 -31.98 18.74
C GLY A 13 -4.33 -33.21 18.00
N ILE A 14 -3.45 -33.04 17.01
CA ILE A 14 -2.98 -34.13 16.12
C ILE A 14 -2.18 -35.22 16.86
N ARG A 15 -1.52 -34.88 17.97
CA ARG A 15 -0.68 -35.83 18.75
C ARG A 15 -0.64 -35.59 20.24
N ALA A 16 -1.38 -34.62 20.76
CA ALA A 16 -1.38 -34.41 22.19
C ALA A 16 -2.17 -35.58 22.83
N ASP A 17 -1.51 -36.34 23.72
CA ASP A 17 -2.18 -37.32 24.60
C ASP A 17 -3.32 -36.68 25.43
N SER A 18 -3.45 -35.36 25.38
CA SER A 18 -4.64 -34.63 25.80
C SER A 18 -5.73 -34.71 24.74
N GLY A 19 -6.69 -35.62 24.91
CA GLY A 19 -7.99 -35.57 24.22
C GLY A 19 -8.85 -34.36 24.58
N THR A 20 -8.23 -33.20 24.82
CA THR A 20 -8.90 -31.94 25.12
C THR A 20 -9.05 -31.17 23.83
N GLN A 21 -10.23 -31.31 23.23
CA GLN A 21 -10.68 -30.47 22.14
C GLN A 21 -10.64 -28.99 22.55
N SER A 22 -10.05 -28.14 21.72
CA SER A 22 -10.04 -26.69 21.92
C SER A 22 -11.25 -26.07 21.23
N GLN A 23 -12.28 -25.72 22.00
CA GLN A 23 -13.46 -25.04 21.47
C GLN A 23 -13.09 -23.70 20.81
N ARG A 24 -12.10 -23.00 21.35
CA ARG A 24 -11.60 -21.74 20.77
C ARG A 24 -11.08 -21.91 19.35
N ILE A 25 -10.28 -22.95 19.08
CA ILE A 25 -9.76 -23.20 17.72
C ILE A 25 -10.89 -23.56 16.76
N LYS A 26 -11.86 -24.32 17.23
CA LYS A 26 -13.06 -24.63 16.44
C LYS A 26 -13.85 -23.37 16.09
N ASP A 27 -14.02 -22.45 17.04
CA ASP A 27 -14.73 -21.18 16.78
C ASP A 27 -13.95 -20.32 15.78
N LEU A 28 -12.63 -20.13 15.98
CA LEU A 28 -11.75 -19.42 15.04
C LEU A 28 -11.76 -20.03 13.63
N PHE A 29 -11.88 -21.37 13.52
CA PHE A 29 -12.05 -22.05 12.24
C PHE A 29 -13.34 -21.62 11.52
N PHE A 30 -14.48 -21.62 12.21
CA PHE A 30 -15.76 -21.22 11.62
C PHE A 30 -15.81 -19.73 11.27
N ASP A 31 -15.00 -18.92 11.95
CA ASP A 31 -14.90 -17.49 11.72
C ASP A 31 -13.87 -17.11 10.64
N GLY A 32 -13.22 -18.11 10.04
CA GLY A 32 -12.28 -17.89 8.94
C GLY A 32 -11.04 -17.11 9.36
N VAL A 33 -10.57 -17.32 10.59
CA VAL A 33 -9.35 -16.65 11.10
C VAL A 33 -8.12 -17.23 10.40
N ARG A 34 -7.28 -16.37 9.83
CA ARG A 34 -6.06 -16.78 9.13
C ARG A 34 -4.81 -16.62 10.00
N LEU A 35 -4.78 -15.56 10.79
CA LEU A 35 -3.70 -15.25 11.72
C LEU A 35 -4.26 -14.50 12.92
N ALA A 36 -3.79 -14.81 14.12
CA ALA A 36 -4.09 -14.03 15.30
C ALA A 36 -2.86 -13.94 16.21
N GLY A 37 -2.72 -12.82 16.89
CA GLY A 37 -1.64 -12.54 17.83
C GLY A 37 -2.20 -11.94 19.10
N THR A 38 -1.83 -12.47 20.27
CA THR A 38 -2.24 -11.90 21.55
C THR A 38 -1.11 -11.91 22.57
N GLN A 39 -1.03 -10.84 23.36
CA GLN A 39 -0.13 -10.74 24.49
C GLN A 39 -0.91 -10.90 25.79
N THR A 40 -0.65 -11.98 26.53
CA THR A 40 -1.28 -12.24 27.83
C THR A 40 -0.21 -12.50 28.89
N GLY A 41 -0.15 -11.66 29.92
CA GLY A 41 0.67 -11.90 31.11
C GLY A 41 2.17 -12.04 30.82
N GLY A 42 2.70 -11.29 29.86
CA GLY A 42 4.10 -11.37 29.43
C GLY A 42 4.43 -12.60 28.56
N SER A 43 3.42 -13.35 28.14
CA SER A 43 3.56 -14.35 27.09
C SER A 43 2.86 -13.89 25.82
N TYR A 44 3.43 -14.25 24.68
CA TYR A 44 2.89 -13.98 23.37
C TYR A 44 2.37 -15.27 22.74
N GLU A 45 1.16 -15.23 22.21
CA GLU A 45 0.51 -16.35 21.51
C GLU A 45 0.24 -15.98 20.06
N ILE A 46 0.67 -16.85 19.14
CA ILE A 46 0.38 -16.79 17.71
C ILE A 46 -0.54 -17.96 17.36
N ILE A 47 -1.66 -17.68 16.70
CA ILE A 47 -2.55 -18.67 16.12
C ILE A 47 -2.53 -18.50 14.62
N CYS A 48 -2.18 -19.54 13.86
CA CYS A 48 -2.05 -19.42 12.42
C CYS A 48 -2.71 -20.61 11.70
N PHE A 49 -3.55 -20.29 10.72
CA PHE A 49 -4.14 -21.26 9.81
C PHE A 49 -3.11 -21.71 8.78
N PHE A 50 -3.10 -22.99 8.46
CA PHE A 50 -2.32 -23.52 7.35
C PHE A 50 -2.96 -24.79 6.78
N ARG A 51 -2.49 -25.21 5.60
CA ARG A 51 -2.82 -26.51 5.02
C ARG A 51 -1.58 -27.38 4.93
N ALA A 52 -1.77 -28.68 5.16
CA ALA A 52 -0.71 -29.66 5.00
C ALA A 52 -1.27 -31.01 4.52
N ARG A 53 -0.39 -31.85 3.98
CA ARG A 53 -0.72 -33.18 3.44
C ARG A 53 0.39 -34.18 3.72
N GLU A 54 0.06 -35.45 3.88
CA GLU A 54 1.05 -36.53 4.09
C GLU A 54 1.96 -36.75 2.88
N SER A 55 1.45 -36.48 1.68
CA SER A 55 2.20 -36.61 0.43
C SER A 55 1.58 -35.74 -0.66
N SER A 56 2.31 -35.50 -1.75
CA SER A 56 1.80 -34.74 -2.90
C SER A 56 0.55 -35.33 -3.56
N ALA A 57 0.31 -36.64 -3.38
CA ALA A 57 -0.88 -37.33 -3.88
C ALA A 57 -2.05 -37.34 -2.88
N ALA A 58 -1.79 -37.02 -1.61
CA ALA A 58 -2.82 -36.95 -0.59
C ALA A 58 -3.60 -35.64 -0.70
N ARG A 59 -4.87 -35.68 -0.28
CA ARG A 59 -5.69 -34.48 -0.13
C ARG A 59 -5.12 -33.64 1.01
N SER A 60 -5.05 -32.34 0.80
CA SER A 60 -4.65 -31.39 1.84
C SER A 60 -5.75 -31.23 2.88
N GLU A 61 -5.34 -31.19 4.12
CA GLU A 61 -6.17 -30.94 5.29
C GLU A 61 -5.87 -29.55 5.86
N GLN A 62 -6.79 -29.05 6.68
CA GLN A 62 -6.74 -27.72 7.28
C GLN A 62 -6.40 -27.83 8.76
N TYR A 63 -5.45 -27.03 9.20
CA TYR A 63 -4.90 -27.07 10.55
C TYR A 63 -4.71 -25.66 11.12
N TYR A 64 -4.61 -25.61 12.45
CA TYR A 64 -4.16 -24.43 13.18
C TYR A 64 -2.94 -24.76 14.02
N ALA A 65 -1.95 -23.87 13.95
CA ALA A 65 -0.82 -23.85 14.85
C ALA A 65 -1.08 -22.84 15.96
N VAL A 66 -0.94 -23.28 17.21
CA VAL A 66 -0.94 -22.40 18.39
C VAL A 66 0.46 -22.40 18.97
N TYR A 67 1.16 -21.28 18.81
CA TYR A 67 2.51 -21.08 19.30
C TYR A 67 2.50 -20.11 20.47
N ARG A 68 3.09 -20.52 21.60
CA ARG A 68 3.19 -19.71 22.81
C ARG A 68 4.64 -19.51 23.17
N SER A 69 5.05 -18.27 23.38
CA SER A 69 6.38 -17.92 23.85
C SER A 69 6.34 -16.95 25.03
N GLN A 70 7.39 -16.96 25.84
CA GLN A 70 7.63 -15.97 26.90
C GLN A 70 8.58 -14.86 26.43
N THR A 71 8.96 -14.89 25.16
CA THR A 71 9.84 -13.89 24.54
C THR A 71 9.05 -12.66 24.11
N SER A 72 9.78 -11.64 23.66
CA SER A 72 9.16 -10.53 22.95
C SER A 72 8.38 -11.04 21.73
N GLN A 73 7.42 -10.24 21.31
CA GLN A 73 6.63 -10.53 20.13
C GLN A 73 7.48 -10.73 18.88
N ARG A 74 8.42 -9.80 18.62
CA ARG A 74 9.29 -9.87 17.46
C ARG A 74 10.04 -11.21 17.42
N GLU A 75 10.64 -11.59 18.54
CA GLU A 75 11.31 -12.89 18.67
C GLU A 75 10.35 -14.07 18.47
N ALA A 76 9.09 -13.96 18.93
CA ALA A 76 8.10 -15.00 18.74
C ALA A 76 7.72 -15.17 17.25
N PHE A 77 7.55 -14.08 16.50
CA PHE A 77 7.29 -14.12 15.06
C PHE A 77 8.49 -14.65 14.27
N GLU A 78 9.72 -14.25 14.63
CA GLU A 78 10.93 -14.75 13.99
C GLU A 78 11.13 -16.27 14.26
N ALA A 79 10.82 -16.74 15.48
CA ALA A 79 10.98 -18.14 15.86
C ALA A 79 9.85 -19.06 15.38
N PHE A 80 8.65 -18.52 15.19
CA PHE A 80 7.44 -19.30 14.88
C PHE A 80 7.56 -20.14 13.59
N PRO A 81 7.98 -19.60 12.43
CA PRO A 81 8.11 -20.35 11.18
C PRO A 81 9.03 -21.56 11.31
N THR A 82 10.20 -21.37 11.94
CA THR A 82 11.17 -22.43 12.15
C THR A 82 10.61 -23.53 13.05
N ALA A 83 9.91 -23.15 14.12
CA ALA A 83 9.27 -24.11 15.02
C ALA A 83 8.14 -24.89 14.32
N LEU A 84 7.36 -24.20 13.49
CA LEU A 84 6.26 -24.79 12.75
C LEU A 84 6.74 -25.77 11.68
N ARG A 85 7.70 -25.37 10.82
CA ARG A 85 8.28 -26.26 9.79
C ARG A 85 8.83 -27.54 10.41
N ARG A 86 9.67 -27.39 11.46
CA ARG A 86 10.22 -28.55 12.19
C ARG A 86 9.14 -29.48 12.73
N ARG A 87 8.04 -28.95 13.30
CA ARG A 87 6.98 -29.78 13.87
C ARG A 87 6.18 -30.51 12.77
N ILE A 88 5.86 -29.83 11.68
CA ILE A 88 5.01 -30.38 10.61
C ILE A 88 5.80 -31.35 9.73
N GLU A 89 6.99 -30.95 9.28
CA GLU A 89 7.78 -31.71 8.32
C GLU A 89 8.61 -32.81 8.99
N ASP A 90 9.40 -32.47 10.01
CA ASP A 90 10.32 -33.45 10.62
C ASP A 90 9.60 -34.42 11.56
N GLU A 91 8.67 -33.91 12.38
CA GLU A 91 8.03 -34.71 13.41
C GLU A 91 6.76 -35.41 12.90
N TYR A 92 5.91 -34.70 12.16
CA TYR A 92 4.64 -35.26 11.68
C TYR A 92 4.75 -35.90 10.29
N GLY A 93 5.80 -35.60 9.53
CA GLY A 93 5.97 -36.13 8.17
C GLY A 93 4.94 -35.58 7.18
N LEU A 94 4.41 -34.39 7.45
CA LEU A 94 3.49 -33.68 6.58
C LEU A 94 4.27 -32.64 5.76
N SER A 95 3.75 -32.27 4.59
CA SER A 95 4.28 -31.16 3.78
C SER A 95 3.23 -30.06 3.71
N PHE A 96 3.66 -28.80 3.82
CA PHE A 96 2.75 -27.67 3.62
C PHE A 96 2.15 -27.69 2.21
N ASP A 97 0.89 -27.28 2.12
CA ASP A 97 0.23 -27.00 0.85
C ASP A 97 -0.09 -25.51 0.78
N THR A 98 0.69 -24.78 0.01
CA THR A 98 0.56 -23.33 -0.22
C THR A 98 -0.03 -23.01 -1.59
N SER A 99 -0.65 -24.00 -2.24
CA SER A 99 -1.17 -23.86 -3.61
C SER A 99 -2.58 -23.26 -3.70
N THR A 100 -3.24 -23.03 -2.57
CA THR A 100 -4.61 -22.52 -2.50
C THR A 100 -4.65 -21.08 -2.00
N ASP A 101 -5.58 -20.29 -2.53
CA ASP A 101 -5.71 -18.85 -2.21
C ASP A 101 -5.86 -18.57 -0.70
N ASP A 102 -6.53 -19.47 0.03
CA ASP A 102 -6.72 -19.35 1.48
C ASP A 102 -5.43 -19.54 2.32
N THR A 103 -4.32 -19.90 1.67
CA THR A 103 -2.99 -20.02 2.29
C THR A 103 -2.03 -18.90 1.91
N GLU A 104 -2.49 -17.90 1.16
CA GLU A 104 -1.62 -16.80 0.73
C GLU A 104 -1.03 -16.02 1.92
N LEU A 105 -1.84 -15.70 2.95
CA LEU A 105 -1.33 -15.08 4.18
C LEU A 105 -0.25 -15.95 4.87
N PHE A 106 -0.47 -17.26 4.90
CA PHE A 106 0.42 -18.21 5.53
C PHE A 106 1.81 -18.23 4.87
N ARG A 107 1.89 -18.06 3.54
CA ARG A 107 3.16 -18.00 2.80
C ARG A 107 4.08 -16.89 3.29
N TYR A 108 3.52 -15.71 3.55
CA TYR A 108 4.26 -14.59 4.12
C TYR A 108 4.69 -14.88 5.56
N VAL A 109 3.81 -15.48 6.36
CA VAL A 109 4.12 -15.83 7.76
C VAL A 109 5.30 -16.79 7.84
N ILE A 110 5.40 -17.80 6.97
CA ILE A 110 6.53 -18.74 6.99
C ILE A 110 7.79 -18.22 6.28
N GLY A 111 7.73 -17.04 5.66
CA GLY A 111 8.84 -16.48 4.89
C GLY A 111 9.10 -17.20 3.56
N ASP A 112 8.08 -17.86 2.99
CA ASP A 112 8.14 -18.31 1.59
C ASP A 112 8.00 -17.12 0.63
N ARG A 113 7.49 -15.99 1.13
CA ARG A 113 7.51 -14.67 0.51
C ARG A 113 7.95 -13.66 1.55
N ASP A 114 8.74 -12.68 1.13
CA ASP A 114 9.14 -11.57 1.99
C ASP A 114 8.00 -10.54 2.06
N PRO A 115 7.47 -10.21 3.26
CA PRO A 115 6.64 -9.03 3.43
C PRO A 115 7.52 -7.78 3.39
N SER A 116 8.07 -7.44 2.22
CA SER A 116 9.01 -6.32 2.06
C SER A 116 8.34 -4.94 2.05
N GLY A 117 7.00 -4.90 2.17
CA GLY A 117 6.20 -3.69 2.20
C GLY A 117 6.10 -3.05 3.60
N ASN A 118 6.22 -1.73 3.66
CA ASN A 118 5.66 -0.98 4.78
C ASN A 118 4.13 -1.15 4.80
N PRO A 119 3.49 -1.13 5.99
CA PRO A 119 2.03 -1.15 6.04
C PRO A 119 1.47 0.08 5.29
N PRO A 120 0.32 -0.07 4.61
CA PRO A 120 -0.33 1.07 3.95
C PRO A 120 -0.77 2.10 5.00
N GLU A 121 -0.57 3.38 4.68
CA GLU A 121 -1.09 4.53 5.45
C GLU A 121 -0.68 4.52 6.95
N THR A 122 0.62 4.42 7.26
CA THR A 122 1.15 4.41 8.65
C THR A 122 0.57 5.49 9.56
N ASN A 123 0.46 6.74 9.07
CA ASN A 123 -0.10 7.86 9.86
C ASN A 123 -1.54 7.57 10.35
N LYS A 124 -2.33 6.86 9.55
CA LYS A 124 -3.71 6.49 9.90
C LYS A 124 -3.74 5.33 10.89
N LEU A 125 -2.76 4.43 10.84
CA LEU A 125 -2.57 3.39 11.85
C LEU A 125 -2.16 4.00 13.19
N ASP A 126 -1.30 5.02 13.20
CA ASP A 126 -0.92 5.76 14.41
C ASP A 126 -2.13 6.42 15.07
N ASP A 127 -2.99 7.06 14.28
CA ASP A 127 -4.25 7.64 14.77
C ASP A 127 -5.18 6.56 15.35
N VAL A 128 -5.23 5.37 14.74
CA VAL A 128 -6.01 4.22 15.26
C VAL A 128 -5.44 3.73 16.59
N VAL A 129 -4.12 3.60 16.71
CA VAL A 129 -3.45 3.24 17.97
C VAL A 129 -3.73 4.30 19.03
N GLU A 130 -3.70 5.59 18.69
CA GLU A 130 -4.03 6.66 19.61
C GLU A 130 -5.48 6.54 20.12
N MET A 131 -6.44 6.26 19.24
CA MET A 131 -7.85 6.07 19.62
C MET A 131 -8.08 4.81 20.48
N LEU A 132 -7.34 3.73 20.24
CA LEU A 132 -7.41 2.50 21.04
C LEU A 132 -6.80 2.67 22.43
N THR A 133 -5.68 3.39 22.52
CA THR A 133 -4.97 3.63 23.79
C THR A 133 -5.50 4.82 24.58
N GLY A 134 -6.50 5.54 24.01
CA GLY A 134 -7.13 6.71 24.63
C GLY A 134 -6.23 7.93 24.67
N GLY A 135 -5.27 8.04 23.74
CA GLY A 135 -4.40 9.20 23.62
C GLY A 135 -3.57 9.46 24.88
N ALA A 136 -3.16 8.41 25.58
CA ALA A 136 -2.16 8.48 26.66
C ALA A 136 -0.76 8.83 26.10
N SER A 137 -0.70 9.76 25.14
CA SER A 137 0.53 10.41 24.78
C SER A 137 1.02 11.18 25.99
N GLU A 138 2.27 10.91 26.26
CA GLU A 138 3.15 11.36 27.32
C GLU A 138 3.41 12.88 27.24
N PHE A 139 2.37 13.70 26.99
CA PHE A 139 2.36 15.12 27.33
C PHE A 139 2.21 15.27 28.86
N GLY A 140 3.07 14.58 29.59
CA GLY A 140 3.37 14.95 30.96
C GLY A 140 3.98 16.34 30.93
N ASP A 141 3.30 17.28 31.58
CA ASP A 141 3.75 18.64 31.88
C ASP A 141 5.25 18.66 32.25
N GLY A 142 6.13 18.81 31.26
CA GLY A 142 7.58 18.98 31.43
C GLY A 142 7.98 20.39 31.87
N ASP A 143 7.01 21.21 32.30
CA ASP A 143 7.20 22.55 32.83
C ASP A 143 7.31 22.55 34.36
N GLU A 144 8.04 21.59 34.96
CA GLU A 144 8.71 21.88 36.24
C GLU A 144 10.09 22.49 35.95
N PHE A 145 10.05 23.76 35.54
CA PHE A 145 11.15 24.70 35.68
C PHE A 145 11.46 24.86 37.18
N SER A 146 12.18 23.88 37.73
CA SER A 146 12.73 23.96 39.07
C SER A 146 13.74 25.11 39.08
N SER A 147 13.31 26.26 39.61
CA SER A 147 14.18 27.38 39.89
C SER A 147 15.22 26.96 40.94
N GLY A 148 16.33 26.41 40.47
CA GLY A 148 17.51 26.09 41.27
C GLY A 148 18.17 27.39 41.74
N GLY A 149 17.62 27.95 42.81
CA GLY A 149 18.30 28.94 43.63
C GLY A 149 19.60 28.37 44.20
N SER A 150 20.70 29.02 43.83
CA SER A 150 21.90 29.28 44.64
C SER A 150 21.78 28.85 46.12
N TYR A 151 22.64 27.94 46.57
CA TYR A 151 23.62 28.21 47.64
C TYR A 151 24.76 27.19 47.58
N GLY A 152 25.94 27.66 47.16
CA GLY A 152 27.21 26.96 47.36
C GLY A 152 27.53 26.86 48.84
N ARG A 153 27.65 25.63 49.35
CA ARG A 153 28.11 25.32 50.70
C ARG A 153 29.54 24.83 50.63
N HIS A 154 30.50 25.76 50.80
CA HIS A 154 31.84 25.40 51.25
C HIS A 154 31.76 24.99 52.73
N GLY A 155 32.46 23.91 53.07
CA GLY A 155 32.54 23.38 54.41
C GLY A 155 33.38 24.25 55.35
N ASP A 156 33.11 24.11 56.64
CA ASP A 156 34.12 23.67 57.59
C ASP A 156 33.45 23.18 58.90
N PRO A 157 34.13 22.32 59.67
CA PRO A 157 33.60 21.71 60.87
C PRO A 157 33.91 22.54 62.10
N LEU A 158 33.12 22.38 63.15
CA LEU A 158 33.50 22.26 64.56
C LEU A 158 32.40 22.79 65.49
N ASP A 159 32.33 22.10 66.61
CA ASP A 159 32.10 22.64 67.94
C ASP A 159 30.68 22.75 68.50
N SER A 160 30.77 22.58 69.80
CA SER A 160 29.89 22.18 70.89
C SER A 160 28.77 23.12 71.31
N GLY A 161 27.83 22.50 72.04
CA GLY A 161 26.94 23.16 72.99
C GLY A 161 25.82 23.94 72.33
N SER A 162 24.74 24.32 72.99
CA SER A 162 24.31 24.24 74.37
C SER A 162 22.99 25.01 74.37
N THR A 163 22.03 24.57 75.18
CA THR A 163 20.98 25.37 75.84
C THR A 163 19.91 26.09 75.00
N ASP A 164 18.67 25.69 75.28
CA ASP A 164 17.56 26.50 75.78
C ASP A 164 17.34 27.92 75.24
N ARG A 165 16.12 28.20 74.79
CA ARG A 165 15.11 29.07 75.46
C ARG A 165 14.23 29.83 74.47
N TYR A 166 12.94 29.86 74.83
CA TYR A 166 11.98 30.98 74.73
C TYR A 166 12.07 31.86 73.47
N GLY A 167 11.09 31.86 72.57
CA GLY A 167 9.73 32.32 72.85
C GLY A 167 9.68 33.84 72.80
N ASN A 168 9.06 34.44 71.79
CA ASN A 168 8.35 35.71 71.96
C ASN A 168 7.39 36.00 70.81
N SER A 169 6.19 36.36 71.25
CA SER A 169 5.06 37.02 70.60
C SER A 169 5.38 38.39 69.98
N GLY A 170 4.44 38.85 69.14
CA GLY A 170 4.19 40.28 68.87
C GLY A 170 3.96 40.50 67.38
N ASP A 171 2.71 40.46 66.90
CA ASP A 171 1.85 41.65 66.72
C ASP A 171 2.54 42.79 65.96
N ALA A 172 2.13 42.98 64.70
CA ALA A 172 1.92 44.31 64.13
C ALA A 172 1.05 44.18 62.87
N LEU A 173 -0.14 44.77 62.96
CA LEU A 173 -1.03 45.11 61.87
C LEU A 173 -0.34 46.10 60.93
N ASP A 174 -0.56 45.96 59.61
CA ASP A 174 -0.86 47.13 58.77
C ASP A 174 -1.69 46.75 57.52
N PRO A 175 -2.66 47.58 57.09
CA PRO A 175 -3.56 47.31 55.99
C PRO A 175 -3.30 48.24 54.78
N PHE A 176 -2.85 47.70 53.65
CA PHE A 176 -2.90 48.35 52.33
C PHE A 176 -3.17 47.24 51.30
N SER A 177 -4.36 47.14 50.68
CA SER A 177 -4.85 48.01 49.60
C SER A 177 -3.81 48.17 48.49
N GLU A 178 -3.78 47.22 47.55
CA GLU A 178 -3.91 47.56 46.13
C GLU A 178 -4.29 46.32 45.32
N SER A 179 -5.52 46.37 44.82
CA SER A 179 -6.09 45.49 43.82
C SER A 179 -5.44 45.80 42.47
N SER A 180 -4.55 44.92 41.99
CA SER A 180 -4.20 44.83 40.57
C SER A 180 -4.73 43.52 40.02
N GLY A 181 -5.60 43.63 39.02
CA GLY A 181 -6.42 42.55 38.50
C GLY A 181 -5.60 41.37 37.98
N GLY A 182 -5.80 40.22 38.62
CA GLY A 182 -5.42 38.93 38.08
C GLY A 182 -6.25 38.61 36.85
N ALA A 183 -5.72 38.95 35.68
CA ALA A 183 -6.12 38.30 34.43
C ALA A 183 -5.50 36.90 34.43
N PHE A 184 -6.10 35.99 35.20
CA PHE A 184 -5.86 34.56 35.01
C PHE A 184 -6.43 34.21 33.64
N SER A 185 -5.52 34.12 32.65
CA SER A 185 -5.74 33.42 31.40
C SER A 185 -6.20 32.01 31.78
N GLN A 186 -7.52 31.78 31.75
CA GLN A 186 -8.05 30.44 31.65
C GLN A 186 -7.58 29.94 30.28
N SER A 187 -6.40 29.31 30.27
CA SER A 187 -5.99 28.49 29.13
C SER A 187 -7.16 27.56 28.84
N PRO A 188 -7.59 27.42 27.57
CA PRO A 188 -8.70 26.56 27.20
C PRO A 188 -8.29 25.11 27.49
N LYS A 189 -8.51 24.66 28.72
CA LYS A 189 -8.11 23.36 29.27
C LYS A 189 -9.20 22.31 29.05
N GLU A 190 -10.00 22.49 28.01
CA GLU A 190 -11.06 21.58 27.60
C GLU A 190 -10.82 21.23 26.13
N ALA A 191 -9.59 20.78 25.83
CA ALA A 191 -9.37 19.96 24.66
C ALA A 191 -10.09 18.65 24.96
N ALA A 192 -11.28 18.46 24.36
CA ALA A 192 -12.07 17.26 24.55
C ALA A 192 -11.21 16.02 24.25
N ASP A 193 -11.28 15.01 25.12
CA ASP A 193 -10.54 13.75 25.00
C ASP A 193 -10.88 13.05 23.67
N PRO A 194 -9.90 12.53 22.92
CA PRO A 194 -10.14 11.88 21.62
C PRO A 194 -11.19 10.77 21.77
N PRO A 195 -11.97 10.48 20.71
CA PRO A 195 -12.90 9.36 20.76
C PRO A 195 -12.11 8.08 21.06
N THR A 196 -12.52 7.37 22.10
CA THR A 196 -11.91 6.08 22.48
C THR A 196 -12.58 4.96 21.69
N LEU A 197 -11.79 4.03 21.16
CA LEU A 197 -12.27 2.82 20.51
C LEU A 197 -12.09 1.61 21.43
N ASP A 198 -13.14 0.81 21.57
CA ASP A 198 -13.04 -0.49 22.26
C ASP A 198 -12.39 -1.54 21.35
N GLN A 199 -12.59 -1.44 20.04
CA GLN A 199 -12.02 -2.31 19.02
C GLN A 199 -11.89 -1.56 17.68
N ALA A 200 -10.79 -1.74 16.98
CA ALA A 200 -10.57 -1.24 15.63
C ALA A 200 -10.84 -2.33 14.58
N ARG A 201 -11.45 -1.94 13.47
CA ARG A 201 -11.79 -2.78 12.33
C ARG A 201 -11.21 -2.18 11.06
N LEU A 202 -10.35 -2.93 10.40
CA LEU A 202 -9.54 -2.48 9.27
C LEU A 202 -9.77 -3.38 8.07
N GLY A 203 -9.93 -2.80 6.88
CA GLY A 203 -10.02 -3.51 5.60
C GLY A 203 -8.74 -3.29 4.79
N VAL A 204 -8.19 -4.35 4.21
CA VAL A 204 -7.00 -4.28 3.36
C VAL A 204 -7.15 -5.12 2.08
N GLY A 205 -6.53 -4.65 1.00
CA GLY A 205 -6.73 -5.21 -0.34
C GLY A 205 -6.14 -6.60 -0.58
N ASN A 206 -5.16 -7.03 0.22
CA ASN A 206 -4.49 -8.31 0.02
C ASN A 206 -3.88 -8.87 1.33
N PRO A 207 -3.51 -10.17 1.36
CA PRO A 207 -2.93 -10.80 2.54
C PRO A 207 -1.59 -10.21 3.00
N GLU A 208 -0.77 -9.69 2.08
CA GLU A 208 0.52 -9.07 2.42
C GLU A 208 0.33 -7.81 3.26
N ALA A 209 -0.55 -6.91 2.79
CA ALA A 209 -0.94 -5.72 3.52
C ALA A 209 -1.54 -6.08 4.88
N ALA A 210 -2.33 -7.15 4.98
CA ALA A 210 -2.86 -7.62 6.26
C ALA A 210 -1.77 -8.03 7.23
N LEU A 211 -0.74 -8.75 6.77
CA LEU A 211 0.40 -9.12 7.61
C LEU A 211 1.20 -7.89 8.04
N ASN A 212 1.43 -6.93 7.13
CA ASN A 212 2.18 -5.72 7.45
C ASN A 212 1.44 -4.87 8.49
N VAL A 213 0.12 -4.70 8.34
CA VAL A 213 -0.73 -4.00 9.33
C VAL A 213 -0.73 -4.75 10.66
N ALA A 214 -0.86 -6.07 10.64
CA ALA A 214 -0.80 -6.90 11.84
C ALA A 214 0.53 -6.75 12.58
N GLN A 215 1.66 -6.86 11.88
CA GLN A 215 2.98 -6.69 12.47
C GLN A 215 3.20 -5.28 13.02
N TYR A 216 2.74 -4.26 12.28
CA TYR A 216 2.82 -2.86 12.71
C TYR A 216 2.08 -2.60 14.01
N LEU A 217 0.78 -2.92 14.05
CA LEU A 217 -0.08 -2.60 15.19
C LEU A 217 0.30 -3.39 16.44
N SER A 218 0.87 -4.57 16.25
CA SER A 218 1.10 -5.48 17.34
C SER A 218 2.10 -5.02 18.40
N THR A 219 2.93 -4.01 18.11
CA THR A 219 3.77 -3.38 19.13
C THR A 219 2.98 -2.58 20.16
N ASP A 220 1.80 -2.10 19.77
CA ASP A 220 1.03 -1.11 20.52
C ASP A 220 -0.33 -1.62 20.99
N VAL A 221 -0.83 -2.73 20.40
CA VAL A 221 -2.08 -3.37 20.80
C VAL A 221 -1.84 -4.70 21.50
N SER A 222 -2.74 -5.08 22.42
CA SER A 222 -2.63 -6.33 23.18
C SER A 222 -3.02 -7.54 22.33
N GLY A 223 -3.88 -7.36 21.33
CA GLY A 223 -4.23 -8.43 20.40
C GLY A 223 -4.74 -7.95 19.04
N PHE A 224 -4.41 -8.71 18.01
CA PHE A 224 -4.92 -8.53 16.66
C PHE A 224 -5.37 -9.87 16.06
N VAL A 225 -6.26 -9.78 15.07
CA VAL A 225 -6.72 -10.94 14.28
C VAL A 225 -6.92 -10.55 12.82
N VAL A 226 -6.49 -11.42 11.90
CA VAL A 226 -6.78 -11.37 10.47
C VAL A 226 -7.84 -12.44 10.18
N ALA A 227 -9.02 -12.03 9.74
CA ALA A 227 -10.16 -12.93 9.54
C ALA A 227 -10.94 -12.58 8.26
N GLU A 228 -11.49 -13.62 7.61
CA GLU A 228 -12.39 -13.45 6.46
C GLU A 228 -13.81 -13.05 6.87
N ASN A 229 -14.23 -13.39 8.10
CA ASN A 229 -15.52 -13.00 8.65
C ASN A 229 -15.33 -12.17 9.93
N PRO A 230 -15.15 -10.85 9.82
CA PRO A 230 -14.89 -10.00 10.97
C PRO A 230 -16.11 -9.84 11.89
N SER A 231 -17.31 -10.27 11.48
CA SER A 231 -18.55 -10.05 12.24
C SER A 231 -18.79 -11.07 13.37
N SER A 232 -17.84 -11.96 13.64
CA SER A 232 -18.00 -12.96 14.71
C SER A 232 -17.71 -12.39 16.09
N ASN A 233 -18.54 -12.80 17.06
CA ASN A 233 -18.33 -12.50 18.48
C ASN A 233 -17.07 -13.18 19.06
N ALA A 234 -16.51 -14.20 18.39
CA ALA A 234 -15.25 -14.79 18.84
C ALA A 234 -14.06 -13.82 18.67
N LEU A 235 -14.26 -12.77 17.86
CA LEU A 235 -13.24 -11.75 17.61
C LEU A 235 -13.30 -10.59 18.62
N ASP A 236 -14.29 -10.57 19.52
CA ASP A 236 -14.43 -9.53 20.55
C ASP A 236 -13.27 -9.54 21.57
N GLU A 237 -12.44 -10.61 21.59
CA GLU A 237 -11.25 -10.70 22.43
C GLU A 237 -10.03 -9.94 21.89
N TYR A 238 -10.08 -9.45 20.66
CA TYR A 238 -8.97 -8.75 20.01
C TYR A 238 -9.23 -7.24 19.92
N ASP A 239 -8.19 -6.44 20.13
CA ASP A 239 -8.28 -4.98 20.02
C ASP A 239 -8.39 -4.54 18.55
N VAL A 240 -7.81 -5.31 17.64
CA VAL A 240 -7.79 -5.04 16.19
C VAL A 240 -8.28 -6.25 15.39
N VAL A 241 -9.26 -6.02 14.52
CA VAL A 241 -9.73 -6.99 13.53
C VAL A 241 -9.39 -6.48 12.12
N ILE A 242 -8.64 -7.27 11.37
CA ILE A 242 -8.19 -6.98 10.01
C ILE A 242 -8.93 -7.93 9.06
N GLU A 243 -9.64 -7.35 8.11
CA GLU A 243 -10.37 -8.04 7.06
C GLU A 243 -9.60 -7.90 5.73
N THR A 244 -9.37 -9.02 5.06
CA THR A 244 -8.85 -9.03 3.68
C THR A 244 -10.02 -9.05 2.69
N GLY A 245 -10.00 -8.17 1.69
CA GLY A 245 -11.07 -8.07 0.69
C GLY A 245 -10.69 -7.16 -0.47
N SER A 246 -11.68 -6.72 -1.26
CA SER A 246 -11.47 -5.80 -2.38
C SER A 246 -11.34 -4.33 -1.94
N TYR A 247 -10.53 -4.09 -0.90
CA TYR A 247 -10.28 -2.77 -0.33
C TYR A 247 -9.12 -2.09 -1.07
N VAL A 248 -9.18 -0.76 -1.22
CA VAL A 248 -8.10 0.02 -1.84
C VAL A 248 -7.25 0.65 -0.72
N GLY A 249 -6.03 0.17 -0.55
CA GLY A 249 -5.14 0.63 0.52
C GLY A 249 -5.59 0.13 1.90
N LEU A 250 -5.67 1.05 2.86
CA LEU A 250 -6.17 0.77 4.21
C LEU A 250 -7.53 1.44 4.41
N GLU A 251 -8.58 0.66 4.62
CA GLU A 251 -9.93 1.17 4.89
C GLU A 251 -10.30 1.00 6.36
N LEU A 252 -10.91 2.02 6.98
CA LEU A 252 -11.43 1.92 8.36
C LEU A 252 -12.88 1.52 8.30
N LEU A 253 -13.22 0.40 8.93
CA LEU A 253 -14.54 -0.20 8.83
C LEU A 253 -15.39 0.11 10.07
N GLY A 254 -16.70 0.20 9.85
CA GLY A 254 -17.69 0.34 10.92
C GLY A 254 -17.47 1.56 11.82
N GLU A 255 -17.45 1.33 13.14
CA GLU A 255 -17.29 2.37 14.16
C GLU A 255 -15.90 3.04 14.10
N THR A 256 -14.86 2.29 13.70
CA THR A 256 -13.49 2.79 13.50
C THR A 256 -13.45 3.95 12.53
N GLY A 257 -14.13 3.82 11.38
CA GLY A 257 -14.18 4.87 10.37
C GLY A 257 -14.91 6.12 10.85
N GLN A 258 -15.99 5.95 11.62
CA GLN A 258 -16.76 7.07 12.19
C GLN A 258 -15.97 7.80 13.28
N ALA A 259 -15.30 7.06 14.15
CA ALA A 259 -14.43 7.61 15.20
C ALA A 259 -13.27 8.40 14.57
N TYR A 260 -12.63 7.84 13.55
CA TYR A 260 -11.55 8.51 12.82
C TYR A 260 -12.00 9.81 12.14
N GLN A 261 -13.15 9.81 11.46
CA GLN A 261 -13.70 11.05 10.88
C GLN A 261 -13.97 12.11 11.95
N THR A 262 -14.54 11.70 13.09
CA THR A 262 -14.79 12.59 14.24
C THR A 262 -13.47 13.14 14.82
N TYR A 263 -12.43 12.31 14.86
CA TYR A 263 -11.08 12.69 15.29
C TYR A 263 -10.46 13.72 14.33
N GLN A 264 -10.51 13.48 13.02
CA GLN A 264 -9.99 14.40 12.01
C GLN A 264 -10.73 15.75 11.99
N ASP A 265 -12.07 15.74 12.03
CA ASP A 265 -12.89 16.95 12.14
C ASP A 265 -12.49 17.79 13.37
N ARG A 266 -12.16 17.13 14.47
CA ARG A 266 -11.71 17.80 15.70
C ARG A 266 -10.34 18.42 15.54
N ILE A 267 -9.38 17.71 14.95
CA ILE A 267 -8.05 18.27 14.65
C ILE A 267 -8.18 19.52 13.79
N GLU A 268 -9.01 19.47 12.75
CA GLU A 268 -9.28 20.64 11.91
C GLU A 268 -9.89 21.81 12.69
N GLN A 269 -10.86 21.54 13.57
CA GLN A 269 -11.47 22.58 14.40
C GLN A 269 -10.44 23.23 15.33
N ILE A 270 -9.54 22.45 15.93
CA ILE A 270 -8.45 22.96 16.79
C ILE A 270 -7.51 23.83 15.96
N ARG A 271 -7.13 23.39 14.74
CA ARG A 271 -6.29 24.19 13.82
C ARG A 271 -6.97 25.51 13.46
N ARG A 272 -8.28 25.51 13.14
CA ARG A 272 -9.05 26.72 12.84
C ARG A 272 -9.18 27.65 14.05
N GLN A 273 -9.36 27.12 15.26
CA GLN A 273 -9.40 27.93 16.48
C GLN A 273 -8.03 28.57 16.76
N ARG A 274 -6.93 27.84 16.59
CA ARG A 274 -5.57 28.39 16.71
C ARG A 274 -5.31 29.47 15.67
N GLN A 275 -5.68 29.27 14.41
CA GLN A 275 -5.55 30.29 13.37
C GLN A 275 -6.41 31.53 13.65
N LYS A 276 -7.63 31.38 14.16
CA LYS A 276 -8.47 32.51 14.60
C LYS A 276 -7.87 33.26 15.78
N ALA A 277 -7.30 32.55 16.75
CA ALA A 277 -6.60 33.17 17.88
C ALA A 277 -5.36 33.95 17.42
N LEU A 278 -4.66 33.47 16.38
CA LEU A 278 -3.52 34.18 15.79
C LEU A 278 -3.92 35.37 14.89
N SER A 279 -5.09 35.31 14.24
CA SER A 279 -5.57 36.36 13.32
C SER A 279 -6.47 37.41 13.96
N SER A 280 -6.99 37.17 15.17
CA SER A 280 -7.87 38.10 15.89
C SER A 280 -7.13 39.19 16.68
N ASP A 281 -5.79 39.29 16.58
CA ASP A 281 -4.99 40.33 17.23
C ASP A 281 -4.78 41.54 16.29
N ASP A 282 -5.89 42.09 15.79
CA ASP A 282 -5.96 43.41 15.17
C ASP A 282 -6.37 44.43 16.25
N ASP A 283 -5.38 44.88 17.04
CA ASP A 283 -5.36 46.22 17.67
C ASP A 283 -3.99 46.52 18.32
N GLY A 284 -2.99 46.78 17.48
CA GLY A 284 -2.25 48.05 17.55
C GLY A 284 -1.17 48.33 18.60
N ASN A 285 -0.80 47.45 19.56
CA ASN A 285 0.22 47.85 20.56
C ASN A 285 1.25 46.81 21.05
N ARG A 286 1.39 45.63 20.44
CA ARG A 286 2.30 44.58 20.95
C ARG A 286 3.51 44.22 20.09
N LEU A 287 3.77 44.97 19.01
CA LEU A 287 4.98 44.84 18.17
C LEU A 287 6.31 45.10 18.92
N LYS A 288 6.27 45.52 20.19
CA LYS A 288 7.47 45.70 21.02
C LYS A 288 7.78 44.55 21.98
N LEU A 289 6.87 43.59 22.21
CA LEU A 289 7.10 42.51 23.18
C LEU A 289 7.54 41.19 22.53
N LEU A 290 7.15 40.94 21.27
CA LEU A 290 7.53 39.72 20.55
C LEU A 290 8.97 39.74 20.00
N ALA A 291 9.56 40.92 19.81
CA ALA A 291 10.97 41.05 19.43
C ALA A 291 11.96 40.61 20.52
N ALA A 292 11.52 40.46 21.78
CA ALA A 292 12.37 40.06 22.89
C ALA A 292 12.31 38.55 23.23
N GLY A 293 11.26 37.84 22.81
CA GLY A 293 11.07 36.41 23.12
C GLY A 293 11.65 35.44 22.09
N GLY A 294 11.57 35.78 20.79
CA GLY A 294 11.98 34.87 19.70
C GLY A 294 13.49 34.65 19.57
N ALA A 295 14.32 35.59 20.04
CA ALA A 295 15.77 35.48 19.91
C ALA A 295 16.39 34.44 20.86
N VAL A 296 15.77 34.15 22.01
CA VAL A 296 16.36 33.26 23.04
C VAL A 296 16.20 31.79 22.67
N VAL A 297 15.08 31.41 22.03
CA VAL A 297 14.81 30.02 21.62
C VAL A 297 15.65 29.61 20.41
N ALA A 298 15.83 30.52 19.44
CA ALA A 298 16.68 30.26 18.26
C ALA A 298 18.17 30.10 18.64
N ILE A 299 18.67 30.90 19.59
CA ILE A 299 20.07 30.80 20.05
C ILE A 299 20.32 29.49 20.82
N LEU A 300 19.33 28.97 21.55
CA LEU A 300 19.44 27.68 22.26
C LEU A 300 19.43 26.49 21.29
N ALA A 301 18.60 26.51 20.24
CA ALA A 301 18.59 25.47 19.22
C ALA A 301 19.92 25.41 18.43
N ILE A 302 20.48 26.58 18.09
CA ILE A 302 21.79 26.68 17.41
C ILE A 302 22.93 26.20 18.32
N ALA A 303 22.86 26.46 19.62
CA ALA A 303 23.88 26.01 20.58
C ALA A 303 23.86 24.48 20.79
N VAL A 304 22.68 23.84 20.73
CA VAL A 304 22.54 22.38 20.83
C VAL A 304 23.02 21.70 19.53
N ALA A 305 22.71 22.26 18.37
CA ALA A 305 23.22 21.77 17.08
C ALA A 305 24.75 21.92 16.97
N ALA A 306 25.31 23.05 17.40
CA ALA A 306 26.75 23.28 17.41
C ALA A 306 27.52 22.37 18.38
N ALA A 307 26.89 21.98 19.50
CA ALA A 307 27.48 21.03 20.45
C ALA A 307 27.48 19.58 19.92
N TYR A 308 26.52 19.23 19.06
CA TYR A 308 26.45 17.90 18.43
C TYR A 308 27.47 17.75 17.29
N VAL A 309 27.69 18.82 16.51
CA VAL A 309 28.63 18.82 15.37
C VAL A 309 30.11 18.85 15.80
N LEU A 310 30.43 19.36 16.99
CA LEU A 310 31.82 19.41 17.49
C LEU A 310 32.30 18.11 18.17
N GLY A 311 31.45 17.08 18.27
CA GLY A 311 31.76 15.81 18.95
C GLY A 311 32.47 14.75 18.11
N LEU A 312 32.39 14.78 16.77
CA LEU A 312 32.98 13.75 15.90
C LEU A 312 33.85 14.38 14.79
N PHE A 313 35.16 14.36 15.01
CA PHE A 313 36.26 14.53 14.05
C PHE A 313 36.47 15.92 13.39
N GLY A 314 37.71 16.41 13.52
CA GLY A 314 38.17 17.64 12.89
C GLY A 314 38.95 17.40 11.60
N LEU A 315 38.74 18.30 10.62
CA LEU A 315 39.71 19.03 9.78
C LEU A 315 38.92 19.86 8.73
N PRO A 316 39.54 20.82 8.00
CA PRO A 316 39.02 22.18 7.91
C PRO A 316 38.42 22.57 6.55
N GLY A 317 37.49 23.51 6.62
CA GLY A 317 37.51 24.69 5.76
C GLY A 317 36.58 24.67 4.56
N PHE A 318 35.35 25.13 4.74
CA PHE A 318 34.67 26.00 3.79
C PHE A 318 33.81 27.00 4.60
N LEU A 319 34.22 28.27 4.60
CA LEU A 319 33.37 29.39 4.96
C LEU A 319 32.93 30.00 3.63
N SER A 320 31.64 29.84 3.30
CA SER A 320 30.96 30.70 2.35
C SER A 320 29.77 31.34 3.04
N ASP A 321 29.56 32.59 2.69
CA ASP A 321 28.95 33.68 3.45
C ASP A 321 27.48 33.86 3.06
N GLY A 322 26.61 33.96 4.08
CA GLY A 322 25.52 34.93 4.10
C GLY A 322 24.17 34.56 3.47
N GLY A 323 23.19 34.27 4.34
CA GLY A 323 21.85 34.83 4.17
C GLY A 323 20.67 33.88 4.31
N ASP A 324 19.87 34.13 5.36
CA ASP A 324 18.45 33.80 5.48
C ASP A 324 18.06 32.36 5.89
N THR A 325 18.13 32.08 7.19
CA THR A 325 17.48 30.90 7.79
C THR A 325 16.01 31.21 8.09
N GLY A 326 15.17 31.15 7.05
CA GLY A 326 13.76 30.80 7.23
C GLY A 326 13.66 29.28 7.26
N THR A 327 13.33 28.67 8.40
CA THR A 327 13.23 27.22 8.58
C THR A 327 11.95 26.64 7.96
N GLY A 328 11.75 26.88 6.68
CA GLY A 328 10.87 26.04 5.86
C GLY A 328 11.77 25.09 5.10
N PHE A 329 11.79 23.82 5.47
CA PHE A 329 12.33 22.80 4.58
C PHE A 329 11.56 22.92 3.28
N GLY A 330 12.26 23.23 2.19
CA GLY A 330 11.64 23.25 0.87
C GLY A 330 11.09 21.88 0.54
N ASP A 331 10.11 21.84 -0.35
CA ASP A 331 9.59 20.59 -0.90
C ASP A 331 10.71 19.93 -1.72
N LEU A 332 11.44 19.01 -1.10
CA LEU A 332 12.50 18.25 -1.74
C LEU A 332 11.85 17.16 -2.59
N ALA A 333 12.23 17.11 -3.86
CA ALA A 333 11.74 16.11 -4.79
C ALA A 333 12.87 15.55 -5.65
N MET A 334 12.94 14.21 -5.72
CA MET A 334 13.70 13.49 -6.73
C MET A 334 12.75 13.05 -7.84
N THR A 335 13.05 13.45 -9.07
CA THR A 335 12.22 13.20 -10.26
C THR A 335 13.02 12.50 -11.35
N ASN A 336 12.30 11.78 -12.23
CA ASN A 336 12.88 11.04 -13.37
C ASN A 336 13.99 10.07 -12.94
N VAL A 337 13.86 9.46 -11.76
CA VAL A 337 14.86 8.50 -11.31
C VAL A 337 14.68 7.19 -12.05
N THR A 338 15.70 6.76 -12.77
CA THR A 338 15.72 5.47 -13.48
C THR A 338 16.97 4.69 -13.11
N ALA A 339 16.87 3.36 -13.21
CA ALA A 339 18.00 2.47 -13.06
C ALA A 339 17.94 1.46 -14.20
N ASP A 340 18.98 1.43 -15.03
CA ASP A 340 19.03 0.58 -16.23
C ASP A 340 20.41 -0.06 -16.37
N TRP A 341 20.46 -1.33 -16.79
CA TRP A 341 21.71 -1.97 -17.18
C TRP A 341 22.13 -1.48 -18.57
N VAL A 342 23.27 -0.79 -18.64
CA VAL A 342 23.81 -0.23 -19.88
C VAL A 342 25.09 -0.96 -20.25
N ALA A 343 25.21 -1.34 -21.52
CA ALA A 343 26.43 -1.96 -22.03
C ALA A 343 27.61 -0.97 -21.96
N ASN A 344 28.70 -1.38 -21.33
CA ASN A 344 29.97 -0.67 -21.27
C ASN A 344 31.12 -1.57 -21.77
N GLY A 345 31.32 -1.58 -23.09
CA GLY A 345 32.33 -2.43 -23.73
C GLY A 345 31.98 -3.92 -23.60
N SER A 346 32.79 -4.67 -22.84
CA SER A 346 32.55 -6.09 -22.53
C SER A 346 31.91 -6.30 -21.15
N SER A 347 31.55 -5.22 -20.45
CA SER A 347 30.89 -5.19 -19.14
C SER A 347 29.47 -4.63 -19.30
N THR A 348 28.61 -4.89 -18.32
CA THR A 348 27.39 -4.12 -18.07
C THR A 348 27.57 -3.28 -16.82
N ASP A 349 27.12 -2.03 -16.88
CA ASP A 349 27.10 -1.14 -15.72
C ASP A 349 25.64 -0.86 -15.38
N LEU A 350 25.34 -0.76 -14.09
CA LEU A 350 24.06 -0.23 -13.65
C LEU A 350 24.15 1.29 -13.71
N ALA A 351 23.39 1.91 -14.60
CA ALA A 351 23.28 3.35 -14.70
C ALA A 351 22.05 3.82 -13.91
N VAL A 352 22.29 4.57 -12.84
CA VAL A 352 21.24 5.22 -12.04
C VAL A 352 21.23 6.71 -12.36
N ASN A 353 20.12 7.21 -12.87
CA ASN A 353 19.99 8.60 -13.31
C ASN A 353 18.83 9.27 -12.60
N GLY A 354 18.84 10.59 -12.45
CA GLY A 354 17.72 11.33 -11.89
C GLY A 354 17.95 12.84 -11.78
N THR A 355 16.98 13.56 -11.21
CA THR A 355 17.09 15.00 -10.94
C THR A 355 16.60 15.31 -9.53
N LEU A 356 17.39 16.03 -8.74
CA LEU A 356 17.04 16.53 -7.42
C LEU A 356 16.65 18.02 -7.49
N THR A 357 15.50 18.35 -6.94
CA THR A 357 14.97 19.71 -6.85
C THR A 357 14.54 20.05 -5.43
N GLU A 358 14.66 21.32 -5.05
CA GLU A 358 14.09 21.88 -3.83
C GLU A 358 13.15 23.03 -4.22
N ASN A 359 11.87 22.94 -3.84
CA ASN A 359 10.84 23.89 -4.27
C ASN A 359 10.73 24.02 -5.80
N GLY A 360 10.99 22.92 -6.53
CA GLY A 360 10.99 22.87 -7.99
C GLY A 360 12.22 23.47 -8.67
N GLU A 361 13.18 24.01 -7.92
CA GLU A 361 14.45 24.50 -8.46
C GLU A 361 15.54 23.42 -8.35
N PRO A 362 16.37 23.23 -9.38
CA PRO A 362 17.43 22.21 -9.36
C PRO A 362 18.48 22.49 -8.28
N MET A 363 18.83 21.47 -7.51
CA MET A 363 19.85 21.57 -6.47
C MET A 363 21.21 21.19 -7.03
N ALA A 364 22.04 22.17 -7.35
CA ALA A 364 23.41 21.94 -7.80
C ALA A 364 24.34 21.54 -6.64
N ASP A 365 25.33 20.67 -6.91
CA ASP A 365 26.35 20.22 -5.97
C ASP A 365 25.77 19.55 -4.69
N ALA A 366 24.55 19.04 -4.74
CA ALA A 366 23.87 18.41 -3.62
C ALA A 366 24.43 17.00 -3.37
N GLY A 367 24.76 16.69 -2.12
CA GLY A 367 25.32 15.40 -1.73
C GLY A 367 24.26 14.29 -1.70
N LEU A 368 24.49 13.22 -2.45
CA LEU A 368 23.65 12.04 -2.54
C LEU A 368 24.41 10.79 -2.10
N GLN A 369 23.71 9.84 -1.52
CA GLN A 369 24.18 8.49 -1.23
C GLN A 369 23.28 7.48 -1.93
N LEU A 370 23.88 6.65 -2.76
CA LEU A 370 23.24 5.51 -3.38
C LEU A 370 23.56 4.27 -2.57
N VAL A 371 22.54 3.49 -2.24
CA VAL A 371 22.61 2.22 -1.53
C VAL A 371 21.90 1.18 -2.39
N ILE A 372 22.57 0.08 -2.71
CA ILE A 372 21.97 -1.07 -3.39
C ILE A 372 21.98 -2.22 -2.40
N ASN A 373 20.79 -2.68 -2.02
CA ASN A 373 20.61 -3.83 -1.15
C ASN A 373 20.25 -5.06 -2.01
N SER A 374 20.99 -6.14 -1.82
CA SER A 374 20.74 -7.43 -2.47
C SER A 374 20.83 -8.56 -1.44
N SER A 375 20.35 -9.75 -1.80
CA SER A 375 20.41 -10.92 -0.91
C SER A 375 21.83 -11.32 -0.52
N THR A 376 22.83 -11.00 -1.37
CA THR A 376 24.23 -11.42 -1.20
C THR A 376 25.15 -10.31 -0.69
N GLY A 377 24.67 -9.06 -0.59
CA GLY A 377 25.44 -7.95 -0.03
C GLY A 377 24.85 -6.57 -0.30
N ASN A 378 25.46 -5.55 0.30
CA ASN A 378 25.08 -4.15 0.13
C ASN A 378 26.22 -3.36 -0.52
N PHE A 379 25.91 -2.57 -1.53
CA PHE A 379 26.81 -1.59 -2.13
C PHE A 379 26.39 -0.18 -1.70
N SER A 380 27.35 0.72 -1.47
CA SER A 380 27.03 2.14 -1.25
C SER A 380 28.10 3.08 -1.76
N GLU A 381 27.66 4.15 -2.43
CA GLU A 381 28.52 5.18 -2.99
C GLU A 381 27.92 6.57 -2.78
N GLN A 382 28.77 7.56 -2.51
CA GLN A 382 28.36 8.96 -2.39
C GLN A 382 28.81 9.75 -3.62
N PHE A 383 27.92 10.60 -4.15
CA PHE A 383 28.20 11.49 -5.27
C PHE A 383 27.46 12.82 -5.12
N THR A 384 27.67 13.74 -6.05
CA THR A 384 26.99 15.04 -6.07
C THR A 384 26.22 15.25 -7.37
N THR A 385 25.12 15.99 -7.31
CA THR A 385 24.41 16.45 -8.51
C THR A 385 25.24 17.46 -9.31
N ASP A 386 24.95 17.56 -10.61
CA ASP A 386 25.56 18.56 -11.49
C ASP A 386 24.91 19.95 -11.33
N ALA A 387 25.34 20.93 -12.13
CA ALA A 387 24.82 22.30 -12.09
C ALA A 387 23.31 22.43 -12.39
N ASN A 388 22.69 21.40 -12.96
CA ASN A 388 21.26 21.34 -13.25
C ASN A 388 20.49 20.46 -12.26
N GLY A 389 21.10 20.06 -11.15
CA GLY A 389 20.51 19.15 -10.17
C GLY A 389 20.36 17.72 -10.69
N THR A 390 20.95 17.39 -11.83
CA THR A 390 20.90 16.04 -12.42
C THR A 390 22.04 15.18 -11.89
N PHE A 391 21.82 13.87 -11.85
CA PHE A 391 22.88 12.91 -11.55
C PHE A 391 22.81 11.73 -12.51
N GLU A 392 23.98 11.19 -12.84
CA GLU A 392 24.18 9.94 -13.57
C GLU A 392 25.32 9.21 -12.86
N GLN A 393 24.99 8.12 -12.17
CA GLN A 393 25.98 7.24 -11.54
C GLN A 393 26.04 5.93 -12.31
N ARG A 394 27.25 5.53 -12.70
CA ARG A 394 27.50 4.26 -13.40
C ARG A 394 28.30 3.36 -12.48
N ILE A 395 27.67 2.28 -12.04
CA ILE A 395 28.29 1.31 -11.16
C ILE A 395 28.64 0.08 -12.01
N PRO A 396 29.93 -0.26 -12.16
CA PRO A 396 30.32 -1.48 -12.84
C PRO A 396 29.65 -2.70 -12.18
N SER A 397 29.12 -3.63 -12.97
CA SER A 397 28.56 -4.88 -12.44
C SER A 397 29.52 -5.61 -11.49
N SER A 398 30.83 -5.52 -11.73
CA SER A 398 31.86 -6.10 -10.87
C SER A 398 32.01 -5.44 -9.48
N GLU A 399 31.53 -4.22 -9.30
CA GLU A 399 31.54 -3.51 -8.00
C GLU A 399 30.27 -3.78 -7.21
N ILE A 400 29.16 -4.05 -7.90
CA ILE A 400 27.93 -4.56 -7.29
C ILE A 400 28.14 -6.02 -6.85
N ALA A 401 28.95 -6.78 -7.61
CA ALA A 401 29.12 -8.21 -7.45
C ALA A 401 30.59 -8.66 -7.48
N GLU A 402 31.17 -8.98 -6.32
CA GLU A 402 31.96 -10.23 -6.26
C GLU A 402 31.03 -11.46 -6.10
N ASP A 403 29.82 -11.28 -5.53
CA ASP A 403 28.86 -12.38 -5.23
C ASP A 403 27.37 -12.09 -5.57
N VAL A 404 27.02 -10.95 -6.20
CA VAL A 404 25.63 -10.67 -6.64
C VAL A 404 25.40 -11.21 -8.05
N THR A 405 24.68 -12.32 -8.18
CA THR A 405 24.21 -12.78 -9.48
C THR A 405 23.20 -11.77 -10.02
N ILE A 406 23.46 -11.18 -11.20
CA ILE A 406 22.60 -10.15 -11.86
C ILE A 406 21.16 -10.63 -12.10
N THR A 407 20.85 -11.89 -11.80
CA THR A 407 19.54 -12.52 -11.94
C THR A 407 18.58 -12.28 -10.76
N GLU A 408 19.02 -11.64 -9.68
CA GLU A 408 18.18 -11.41 -8.50
C GLU A 408 17.60 -9.98 -8.47
N GLU A 409 16.44 -9.83 -7.85
CA GLU A 409 15.85 -8.52 -7.55
C GLU A 409 16.74 -7.77 -6.55
N PHE A 410 16.94 -6.47 -6.78
CA PHE A 410 17.68 -5.61 -5.86
C PHE A 410 16.94 -4.31 -5.62
N ASP A 411 17.07 -3.81 -4.39
CA ASP A 411 16.50 -2.56 -3.94
C ASP A 411 17.54 -1.45 -4.06
N ILE A 412 17.18 -0.39 -4.78
CA ILE A 412 18.01 0.81 -4.90
C ILE A 412 17.41 1.88 -4.00
N GLU A 413 18.20 2.45 -3.10
CA GLU A 413 17.85 3.58 -2.26
C GLU A 413 18.79 4.75 -2.53
N LEU A 414 18.23 5.93 -2.73
CA LEU A 414 18.94 7.20 -2.89
C LEU A 414 18.62 8.09 -1.72
N GLU A 415 19.61 8.57 -0.99
CA GLU A 415 19.47 9.44 0.18
C GLU A 415 20.17 10.79 -0.06
N HIS A 416 19.48 11.89 0.19
CA HIS A 416 20.07 13.22 0.23
C HIS A 416 20.75 13.46 1.58
N LEU A 417 22.08 13.58 1.57
CA LEU A 417 22.91 13.55 2.78
C LEU A 417 22.64 14.69 3.78
N GLU A 418 22.14 15.83 3.31
CA GLU A 418 21.87 16.99 4.18
C GLU A 418 20.50 16.92 4.86
N SER A 419 19.49 16.35 4.18
CA SER A 419 18.12 16.31 4.69
C SER A 419 17.65 14.93 5.17
N GLY A 420 18.36 13.86 4.79
CA GLY A 420 17.91 12.48 5.00
C GLY A 420 16.71 12.09 4.13
N PHE A 421 16.32 12.91 3.15
CA PHE A 421 15.26 12.56 2.20
C PHE A 421 15.71 11.37 1.37
N ASN A 422 14.90 10.31 1.30
CA ASN A 422 15.23 9.11 0.54
C ASN A 422 14.18 8.73 -0.53
N GLN A 423 14.61 8.06 -1.58
CA GLN A 423 13.77 7.48 -2.61
C GLN A 423 14.20 6.04 -2.90
N ARG A 424 13.25 5.11 -2.92
CA ARG A 424 13.49 3.69 -3.22
C ARG A 424 12.96 3.32 -4.60
N LEU A 425 13.76 2.57 -5.36
CA LEU A 425 13.40 1.95 -6.63
C LEU A 425 13.57 0.43 -6.49
N ALA A 426 12.49 -0.32 -6.74
CA ALA A 426 12.56 -1.76 -6.86
C ALA A 426 12.94 -2.10 -8.31
N TYR A 427 14.06 -2.79 -8.52
CA TYR A 427 14.46 -3.25 -9.83
C TYR A 427 14.09 -4.73 -10.00
N PRO A 428 13.12 -5.08 -10.86
CA PRO A 428 12.83 -6.47 -11.17
C PRO A 428 14.04 -7.03 -11.92
N GLY A 429 14.66 -8.08 -11.37
CA GLY A 429 15.80 -8.73 -12.02
C GLY A 429 15.47 -9.08 -13.48
N PRO A 430 16.47 -9.08 -14.40
CA PRO A 430 16.26 -9.54 -15.76
C PRO A 430 15.68 -10.96 -15.70
N GLY A 431 14.44 -11.11 -16.16
CA GLY A 431 13.77 -12.41 -16.19
C GLY A 431 14.66 -13.46 -16.86
N PRO A 432 14.58 -14.75 -16.46
CA PRO A 432 15.48 -15.78 -16.96
C PRO A 432 15.45 -15.78 -18.49
N GLU A 433 16.62 -15.58 -19.11
CA GLU A 433 16.78 -15.64 -20.56
C GLU A 433 16.20 -16.97 -21.06
N GLN A 434 15.12 -16.91 -21.84
CA GLN A 434 14.68 -18.07 -22.61
C GLN A 434 15.71 -18.31 -23.71
N ASP A 435 16.45 -19.42 -23.56
CA ASP A 435 17.33 -19.97 -24.60
C ASP A 435 16.56 -20.04 -25.93
N SER A 436 16.83 -19.06 -26.79
CA SER A 436 16.21 -18.93 -28.09
C SER A 436 17.04 -19.74 -29.09
N GLU A 437 16.61 -20.98 -29.35
CA GLU A 437 17.15 -21.78 -30.45
C GLU A 437 16.94 -21.05 -31.79
N THR A 438 18.05 -20.73 -32.44
CA THR A 438 18.12 -20.08 -33.75
C THR A 438 17.52 -20.95 -34.86
N GLY A 439 16.37 -20.53 -35.40
CA GLY A 439 15.84 -21.00 -36.68
C GLY A 439 16.16 -20.02 -37.81
N GLU A 440 16.95 -20.47 -38.79
CA GLU A 440 17.32 -19.72 -40.00
C GLU A 440 16.16 -19.56 -41.00
N GLY A 441 16.11 -18.39 -41.66
CA GLY A 441 15.42 -18.14 -42.94
C GLY A 441 14.24 -17.17 -42.83
N SER A 442 14.02 -16.18 -43.69
CA SER A 442 14.64 -15.77 -44.97
C SER A 442 14.03 -14.41 -45.37
N ASP A 443 14.76 -13.64 -46.18
CA ASP A 443 14.44 -12.33 -46.77
C ASP A 443 12.98 -12.09 -47.21
N ALA A 444 12.45 -10.89 -46.94
CA ALA A 444 11.60 -10.15 -47.87
C ALA A 444 11.54 -8.64 -47.56
N THR A 445 11.43 -7.87 -48.65
CA THR A 445 11.68 -6.45 -48.84
C THR A 445 10.58 -5.47 -48.42
N ASN A 446 11.00 -4.32 -47.88
CA ASN A 446 10.67 -2.93 -48.25
C ASN A 446 9.30 -2.65 -48.92
N SER A 447 8.46 -1.81 -48.28
CA SER A 447 7.71 -0.78 -49.02
C SER A 447 7.23 0.37 -48.11
N THR A 448 7.60 1.57 -48.53
CA THR A 448 7.24 2.89 -48.00
C THR A 448 5.87 3.32 -48.55
N SER A 449 5.05 4.01 -47.76
CA SER A 449 3.98 4.87 -48.32
C SER A 449 3.59 5.99 -47.34
N ASP A 450 3.90 7.22 -47.77
CA ASP A 450 3.36 8.50 -47.32
C ASP A 450 1.83 8.57 -47.50
N SER A 451 1.15 9.24 -46.57
CA SER A 451 -0.16 9.85 -46.81
C SER A 451 -0.40 11.02 -45.86
N THR A 452 -0.41 12.22 -46.42
CA THR A 452 -0.81 13.49 -45.80
C THR A 452 -2.34 13.67 -45.87
N GLY A 453 -2.95 14.22 -44.82
CA GLY A 453 -4.37 14.60 -44.83
C GLY A 453 -4.83 15.36 -43.58
N THR A 454 -5.08 16.65 -43.75
CA THR A 454 -5.66 17.68 -42.86
C THR A 454 -7.20 17.59 -42.75
N ASP A 455 -7.79 17.77 -41.55
CA ASP A 455 -8.68 18.91 -41.15
C ASP A 455 -9.65 18.64 -39.96
N SER A 456 -9.57 19.55 -38.97
CA SER A 456 -10.49 20.14 -37.97
C SER A 456 -11.96 19.71 -37.74
N SER A 457 -12.33 19.57 -36.45
CA SER A 457 -13.44 20.28 -35.73
C SER A 457 -13.41 19.88 -34.23
N ASP A 458 -13.16 20.77 -33.27
CA ASP A 458 -14.04 21.72 -32.52
C ASP A 458 -15.18 21.05 -31.70
N SER A 459 -15.03 20.98 -30.36
CA SER A 459 -16.08 21.14 -29.34
C SER A 459 -15.59 20.94 -27.87
N THR A 460 -15.41 22.06 -27.16
CA THR A 460 -15.72 22.37 -25.74
C THR A 460 -15.44 21.38 -24.59
N ASP A 461 -14.37 21.69 -23.85
CA ASP A 461 -14.27 22.21 -22.47
C ASP A 461 -15.26 21.75 -21.36
N GLY A 462 -14.66 21.29 -20.25
CA GLY A 462 -15.32 20.91 -19.00
C GLY A 462 -14.38 20.21 -18.02
N SER A 463 -13.17 20.73 -17.77
CA SER A 463 -12.24 20.18 -16.76
C SER A 463 -12.41 20.86 -15.41
N ASP A 464 -12.84 20.09 -14.41
CA ASP A 464 -12.71 20.40 -12.98
C ASP A 464 -11.41 19.73 -12.50
N SER A 465 -10.47 20.54 -12.02
CA SER A 465 -9.12 20.14 -11.65
C SER A 465 -9.02 19.92 -10.14
N THR A 466 -8.78 18.67 -9.72
CA THR A 466 -8.31 18.35 -8.36
C THR A 466 -6.78 18.20 -8.35
N GLU A 467 -6.19 18.72 -7.28
CA GLU A 467 -4.76 18.92 -7.04
C GLU A 467 -3.95 17.62 -7.05
N GLY A 468 -2.77 17.67 -7.70
CA GLY A 468 -1.93 16.52 -8.00
C GLY A 468 -1.02 16.09 -6.85
N THR A 469 -1.06 14.80 -6.53
CA THR A 469 -0.04 14.08 -5.75
C THR A 469 0.95 13.47 -6.75
N ALA A 470 2.18 13.98 -6.82
CA ALA A 470 3.21 13.44 -7.70
C ALA A 470 3.92 12.26 -7.04
N GLY A 471 4.18 11.18 -7.78
CA GLY A 471 5.26 10.25 -7.41
C GLY A 471 5.10 8.77 -7.72
N ARG A 472 4.02 8.31 -8.37
CA ARG A 472 3.97 6.97 -8.96
C ARG A 472 3.63 7.09 -10.43
N ASP A 473 4.34 6.36 -11.28
CA ASP A 473 3.96 6.15 -12.67
C ASP A 473 2.59 5.48 -12.69
N GLU A 474 1.53 6.29 -12.67
CA GLU A 474 0.17 5.81 -12.72
C GLU A 474 -0.07 5.34 -14.15
N ILE A 475 0.07 4.03 -14.35
CA ILE A 475 -0.27 3.38 -15.60
C ILE A 475 -1.77 3.08 -15.55
N GLY A 476 -2.51 3.67 -16.48
CA GLY A 476 -3.91 3.39 -16.73
C GLY A 476 -4.07 2.68 -18.08
N VAL A 477 -5.03 1.77 -18.17
CA VAL A 477 -5.50 1.22 -19.44
C VAL A 477 -6.95 1.68 -19.58
N ASN A 478 -7.30 2.31 -20.69
CA ASN A 478 -8.69 2.48 -21.08
C ASN A 478 -9.01 1.54 -22.22
N LEU A 479 -10.18 0.94 -22.17
CA LEU A 479 -10.69 0.02 -23.16
C LEU A 479 -12.13 0.40 -23.48
N ASP A 480 -12.45 0.38 -24.77
CA ASP A 480 -13.79 0.44 -25.31
C ASP A 480 -13.95 -0.70 -26.32
N ALA A 481 -15.14 -1.29 -26.37
CA ALA A 481 -15.42 -2.44 -27.21
C ALA A 481 -16.86 -2.38 -27.74
N GLU A 482 -17.02 -2.43 -29.06
CA GLU A 482 -18.30 -2.32 -29.74
C GLU A 482 -18.41 -3.32 -30.91
N TRP A 483 -19.61 -3.86 -31.12
CA TRP A 483 -19.93 -4.64 -32.31
C TRP A 483 -20.20 -3.74 -33.50
N ASN A 484 -19.47 -3.94 -34.60
CA ASN A 484 -19.62 -3.22 -35.85
C ASN A 484 -20.17 -4.12 -36.96
N ASP A 485 -21.16 -3.60 -37.68
CA ASP A 485 -21.73 -4.21 -38.88
C ASP A 485 -20.76 -4.03 -40.08
N ALA A 486 -19.88 -5.01 -40.30
CA ALA A 486 -18.93 -5.04 -41.42
C ALA A 486 -19.51 -5.76 -42.66
N GLY A 487 -20.76 -5.47 -43.01
CA GLY A 487 -21.46 -6.06 -44.15
C GLY A 487 -22.11 -7.41 -43.82
N ASP A 488 -21.61 -8.50 -44.42
CA ASP A 488 -22.11 -9.87 -44.17
C ASP A 488 -21.46 -10.52 -42.93
N GLN A 489 -20.55 -9.81 -42.25
CA GLN A 489 -19.84 -10.28 -41.06
C GLN A 489 -19.97 -9.25 -39.93
N GLN A 490 -20.06 -9.73 -38.70
CA GLN A 490 -19.96 -8.90 -37.50
C GLN A 490 -18.51 -8.88 -37.02
N GLU A 491 -18.04 -7.70 -36.64
CA GLU A 491 -16.69 -7.50 -36.11
C GLU A 491 -16.75 -6.83 -34.74
N LEU A 492 -16.18 -7.47 -33.73
CA LEU A 492 -15.94 -6.85 -32.42
C LEU A 492 -14.72 -5.95 -32.56
N SER A 493 -14.95 -4.65 -32.48
CA SER A 493 -13.89 -3.63 -32.52
C SER A 493 -13.55 -3.19 -31.12
N MET A 494 -12.29 -3.32 -30.75
CA MET A 494 -11.76 -3.00 -29.44
C MET A 494 -10.74 -1.89 -29.62
N THR A 495 -10.97 -0.75 -28.99
CA THR A 495 -10.06 0.40 -29.04
C THR A 495 -9.73 0.84 -27.63
N GLY A 496 -8.56 1.43 -27.43
CA GLY A 496 -8.18 1.89 -26.11
C GLY A 496 -6.86 2.63 -26.13
N ASN A 497 -6.43 3.10 -24.97
CA ASN A 497 -5.11 3.68 -24.81
C ASN A 497 -4.48 3.23 -23.48
N VAL A 498 -3.16 3.20 -23.46
CA VAL A 498 -2.39 3.10 -22.22
C VAL A 498 -1.98 4.52 -21.87
N THR A 499 -2.24 4.98 -20.66
CA THR A 499 -1.78 6.27 -20.15
C THR A 499 -0.73 6.04 -19.09
N ARG A 500 0.36 6.81 -19.10
CA ARG A 500 1.32 6.91 -17.98
C ARG A 500 1.25 8.32 -17.44
N ASN A 501 0.92 8.48 -16.16
CA ASN A 501 0.71 9.79 -15.52
C ASN A 501 -0.29 10.66 -16.29
N GLY A 502 -1.41 10.05 -16.70
CA GLY A 502 -2.47 10.73 -17.45
C GLY A 502 -2.13 11.07 -18.92
N THR A 503 -0.95 10.70 -19.43
CA THR A 503 -0.55 10.95 -20.84
C THR A 503 -0.50 9.65 -21.62
N SER A 504 -1.05 9.62 -22.84
CA SER A 504 -1.00 8.43 -23.71
C SER A 504 0.44 7.94 -23.95
N SER A 505 0.71 6.67 -23.64
CA SER A 505 1.97 5.97 -23.88
C SER A 505 1.91 5.14 -25.16
N ALA A 506 2.99 5.17 -25.93
CA ALA A 506 3.15 4.44 -27.19
C ALA A 506 4.21 3.34 -27.05
N ASN A 507 4.16 2.34 -27.94
CA ASN A 507 5.03 1.16 -27.94
C ASN A 507 4.88 0.29 -26.68
N GLU A 508 3.73 0.36 -26.03
CA GLU A 508 3.39 -0.55 -24.94
C GLU A 508 2.75 -1.81 -25.51
N THR A 509 2.86 -2.94 -24.81
CA THR A 509 2.22 -4.20 -25.23
C THR A 509 0.97 -4.44 -24.39
N VAL A 510 -0.18 -4.61 -25.04
CA VAL A 510 -1.47 -4.90 -24.40
C VAL A 510 -1.96 -6.27 -24.85
N ASP A 511 -2.19 -7.17 -23.89
CA ASP A 511 -2.84 -8.46 -24.13
C ASP A 511 -4.35 -8.29 -23.97
N ILE A 512 -5.11 -8.59 -25.02
CA ILE A 512 -6.56 -8.50 -25.05
C ILE A 512 -7.15 -9.91 -25.02
N VAL A 513 -7.98 -10.15 -24.00
CA VAL A 513 -8.70 -11.41 -23.76
C VAL A 513 -10.19 -11.16 -23.93
N VAL A 514 -10.84 -11.93 -24.81
CA VAL A 514 -12.30 -11.95 -24.99
C VAL A 514 -12.83 -13.26 -24.41
N THR A 515 -13.66 -13.15 -23.38
CA THR A 515 -14.25 -14.29 -22.66
C THR A 515 -15.77 -14.30 -22.82
N ASP A 516 -16.29 -15.44 -23.23
CA ASP A 516 -17.72 -15.75 -23.28
C ASP A 516 -18.12 -16.55 -22.01
N PRO A 517 -19.20 -16.20 -21.29
CA PRO A 517 -19.64 -16.87 -20.06
C PRO A 517 -20.04 -18.34 -20.26
N GLY A 518 -19.04 -19.22 -20.38
CA GLY A 518 -19.22 -20.66 -20.53
C GLY A 518 -18.27 -21.34 -21.52
N SER A 519 -17.31 -20.60 -22.10
CA SER A 519 -16.51 -21.08 -23.24
C SER A 519 -14.98 -20.80 -23.16
N THR A 520 -14.27 -21.17 -24.23
CA THR A 520 -12.84 -20.92 -24.50
C THR A 520 -12.50 -19.43 -24.63
N GLU A 521 -11.30 -19.03 -24.22
CA GLU A 521 -10.84 -17.64 -24.36
C GLU A 521 -10.26 -17.37 -25.76
N TYR A 522 -10.50 -16.17 -26.28
CA TYR A 522 -9.75 -15.64 -27.43
C TYR A 522 -8.74 -14.59 -26.96
N ASN A 523 -7.46 -14.82 -27.27
CA ASN A 523 -6.36 -13.95 -26.86
C ASN A 523 -5.67 -13.34 -28.08
N THR A 524 -5.43 -12.04 -28.05
CA THR A 524 -4.59 -11.33 -29.03
C THR A 524 -3.71 -10.31 -28.33
N THR A 525 -2.52 -10.05 -28.88
CA THR A 525 -1.57 -9.07 -28.35
C THR A 525 -1.45 -7.92 -29.34
N VAL A 526 -1.57 -6.68 -28.87
CA VAL A 526 -1.49 -5.48 -29.69
C VAL A 526 -0.49 -4.49 -29.11
N GLU A 527 0.33 -3.90 -29.97
CA GLU A 527 1.21 -2.79 -29.62
C GLU A 527 0.45 -1.46 -29.65
N THR A 528 0.63 -0.63 -28.63
CA THR A 528 0.03 0.71 -28.60
C THR A 528 0.80 1.66 -29.50
N THR A 529 0.07 2.57 -30.14
CA THR A 529 0.63 3.75 -30.78
C THR A 529 0.33 4.98 -29.92
N THR A 530 0.84 6.15 -30.31
CA THR A 530 0.46 7.42 -29.66
C THR A 530 -1.04 7.72 -29.79
N ALA A 531 -1.73 7.11 -30.76
CA ALA A 531 -3.18 7.18 -30.92
C ALA A 531 -3.95 6.13 -30.10
N GLY A 532 -3.25 5.29 -29.33
CA GLY A 532 -3.82 4.14 -28.62
C GLY A 532 -3.60 2.82 -29.36
N PHE A 533 -4.35 1.79 -28.98
CA PHE A 533 -4.42 0.50 -29.64
C PHE A 533 -5.78 0.29 -30.30
N SER A 534 -5.81 -0.51 -31.36
CA SER A 534 -7.03 -0.95 -32.02
C SER A 534 -6.87 -2.41 -32.40
N ALA A 535 -7.88 -3.21 -32.09
CA ALA A 535 -7.96 -4.62 -32.43
C ALA A 535 -9.35 -4.94 -32.97
N THR A 536 -9.44 -5.80 -33.97
CA THR A 536 -10.71 -6.23 -34.54
C THR A 536 -10.74 -7.75 -34.58
N VAL A 537 -11.82 -8.33 -34.08
CA VAL A 537 -12.04 -9.78 -34.09
C VAL A 537 -13.33 -10.08 -34.82
N ASN A 538 -13.22 -10.88 -35.87
CA ASN A 538 -14.36 -11.35 -36.64
C ASN A 538 -15.21 -12.33 -35.81
N GLU A 539 -16.54 -12.23 -35.87
CA GLU A 539 -17.47 -13.15 -35.20
C GLU A 539 -17.18 -14.61 -35.57
N SER A 540 -16.77 -14.89 -36.81
CA SER A 540 -16.38 -16.25 -37.21
C SER A 540 -15.19 -16.80 -36.43
N THR A 541 -14.27 -15.94 -35.99
CA THR A 541 -13.14 -16.34 -35.13
C THR A 541 -13.63 -16.64 -33.71
N LEU A 542 -14.66 -15.92 -33.26
CA LEU A 542 -15.36 -16.17 -32.00
C LEU A 542 -16.36 -17.34 -32.07
N SER A 543 -16.77 -17.76 -33.26
CA SER A 543 -17.72 -18.89 -33.39
C SER A 543 -17.10 -20.24 -32.99
N GLY A 544 -15.76 -20.36 -33.03
CA GLY A 544 -15.02 -21.47 -32.40
C GLY A 544 -15.08 -21.45 -30.87
N VAL A 545 -15.40 -20.28 -30.30
CA VAL A 545 -15.66 -19.98 -28.89
C VAL A 545 -17.15 -20.13 -28.55
N GLY A 546 -18.01 -20.64 -29.44
CA GLY A 546 -19.38 -20.99 -29.06
C GLY A 546 -20.25 -19.82 -28.58
N VAL A 547 -19.90 -18.59 -28.97
CA VAL A 547 -20.60 -17.37 -28.55
C VAL A 547 -22.09 -17.49 -28.85
N ASN A 548 -22.88 -17.51 -27.78
CA ASN A 548 -24.32 -17.44 -27.88
C ASN A 548 -24.70 -15.97 -28.13
N PRO A 549 -25.39 -15.62 -29.23
CA PRO A 549 -25.75 -14.23 -29.55
C PRO A 549 -26.78 -13.61 -28.57
N ALA A 550 -27.00 -14.22 -27.41
CA ALA A 550 -27.87 -13.74 -26.33
C ALA A 550 -27.08 -13.46 -25.03
N GLU A 551 -25.76 -13.64 -25.01
CA GLU A 551 -24.93 -13.51 -23.81
C GLU A 551 -23.91 -12.38 -23.99
N SER A 552 -23.62 -11.66 -22.89
CA SER A 552 -22.66 -10.56 -22.87
C SER A 552 -21.24 -11.09 -22.91
N LEU A 553 -20.38 -10.47 -23.71
CA LEU A 553 -18.94 -10.79 -23.76
C LEU A 553 -18.18 -9.94 -22.75
N THR A 554 -17.16 -10.52 -22.13
CA THR A 554 -16.20 -9.78 -21.30
C THR A 554 -14.93 -9.56 -22.11
N VAL A 555 -14.55 -8.30 -22.33
CA VAL A 555 -13.27 -7.95 -22.96
C VAL A 555 -12.35 -7.38 -21.89
N THR A 556 -11.17 -7.96 -21.73
CA THR A 556 -10.15 -7.47 -20.79
C THR A 556 -8.88 -7.13 -21.54
N ALA A 557 -8.36 -5.92 -21.36
CA ALA A 557 -7.07 -5.47 -21.88
C ALA A 557 -6.09 -5.35 -20.73
N THR A 558 -4.94 -6.03 -20.81
CA THR A 558 -3.92 -6.07 -19.76
C THR A 558 -2.61 -5.51 -20.30
N HIS A 559 -2.09 -4.47 -19.67
CA HIS A 559 -0.76 -3.95 -19.94
C HIS A 559 0.30 -4.96 -19.48
N ARG A 560 1.02 -5.56 -20.42
CA ARG A 560 1.88 -6.73 -20.15
C ARG A 560 3.01 -6.47 -19.13
N PRO A 561 3.71 -5.31 -19.15
CA PRO A 561 4.76 -5.04 -18.17
C PRO A 561 4.28 -4.91 -16.73
N THR A 562 3.08 -4.37 -16.51
CA THR A 562 2.62 -4.02 -15.15
C THR A 562 1.40 -4.80 -14.66
N GLY A 563 0.75 -5.58 -15.53
CA GLY A 563 -0.46 -6.32 -15.21
C GLY A 563 -1.70 -5.45 -14.99
N VAL A 564 -1.62 -4.12 -15.15
CA VAL A 564 -2.77 -3.22 -15.05
C VAL A 564 -3.77 -3.59 -16.13
N ASN A 565 -5.05 -3.76 -15.74
CA ASN A 565 -6.10 -4.21 -16.64
C ASN A 565 -7.28 -3.22 -16.72
N ALA A 566 -8.01 -3.32 -17.82
CA ALA A 566 -9.30 -2.67 -18.02
C ALA A 566 -10.28 -3.71 -18.59
N THR A 567 -11.49 -3.74 -18.05
CA THR A 567 -12.51 -4.71 -18.45
C THR A 567 -13.80 -4.00 -18.88
N VAL A 568 -14.34 -4.38 -20.04
CA VAL A 568 -15.61 -3.90 -20.57
C VAL A 568 -16.55 -5.08 -20.82
N GLN A 569 -17.81 -4.93 -20.44
CA GLN A 569 -18.89 -5.84 -20.82
C GLN A 569 -19.53 -5.34 -22.11
N VAL A 570 -19.59 -6.20 -23.12
CA VAL A 570 -20.21 -5.91 -24.41
C VAL A 570 -21.49 -6.71 -24.52
N ASP A 571 -22.63 -6.03 -24.50
CA ASP A 571 -23.92 -6.68 -24.68
C ASP A 571 -24.02 -7.37 -26.04
N SER A 572 -24.71 -8.50 -26.07
CA SER A 572 -24.93 -9.26 -27.29
C SER A 572 -25.63 -8.41 -28.36
N TYR A 573 -25.16 -8.50 -29.60
CA TYR A 573 -25.81 -7.84 -30.73
C TYR A 573 -27.22 -8.41 -30.95
N GLN A 574 -28.26 -7.61 -30.65
CA GLN A 574 -29.62 -7.96 -31.08
C GLN A 574 -29.69 -7.78 -32.59
N THR A 575 -29.58 -8.88 -33.33
CA THR A 575 -29.95 -8.85 -34.75
C THR A 575 -31.38 -8.35 -34.81
N ALA A 576 -31.58 -7.18 -35.40
CA ALA A 576 -32.90 -6.69 -35.75
C ALA A 576 -33.47 -7.71 -36.73
N ALA A 577 -34.13 -8.74 -36.21
CA ALA A 577 -34.78 -9.77 -36.99
C ALA A 577 -35.61 -9.02 -38.02
N ALA A 578 -35.21 -9.12 -39.29
CA ALA A 578 -35.81 -8.38 -40.37
C ALA A 578 -37.32 -8.48 -40.19
N GLN A 579 -37.96 -7.37 -39.81
CA GLN A 579 -39.40 -7.25 -39.87
C GLN A 579 -39.74 -7.30 -41.35
N MET A 580 -39.78 -8.51 -41.91
CA MET A 580 -40.40 -8.75 -43.19
C MET A 580 -41.83 -8.25 -42.98
N PRO A 581 -42.29 -7.24 -43.74
CA PRO A 581 -43.67 -6.81 -43.64
C PRO A 581 -44.51 -8.04 -43.95
N ALA A 582 -45.30 -8.46 -42.96
CA ALA A 582 -46.29 -9.51 -43.16
C ALA A 582 -47.08 -9.12 -44.41
N LEU A 583 -46.91 -9.88 -45.50
CA LEU A 583 -47.77 -9.79 -46.67
C LEU A 583 -49.19 -9.98 -46.15
N SER A 584 -49.94 -8.87 -46.08
CA SER A 584 -51.32 -8.85 -45.65
C SER A 584 -52.12 -9.71 -46.63
N SER A 585 -52.39 -10.95 -46.24
CA SER A 585 -53.35 -11.81 -46.89
C SER A 585 -54.76 -11.32 -46.54
N ALA A 586 -55.19 -10.28 -47.25
CA ALA A 586 -56.57 -9.82 -47.28
C ALA A 586 -57.07 -9.87 -48.72
N ASP A 587 -57.52 -11.05 -49.16
CA ASP A 587 -58.84 -11.23 -49.79
C ASP A 587 -58.99 -12.68 -50.28
N ALA A 588 -59.69 -13.49 -49.49
CA ALA A 588 -60.32 -14.72 -49.97
C ALA A 588 -61.59 -14.93 -49.17
N GLY A 589 -62.68 -14.36 -49.69
CA GLY A 589 -64.03 -14.55 -49.16
C GLY A 589 -64.50 -16.01 -49.22
N PRO A 590 -65.58 -16.34 -48.50
CA PRO A 590 -66.06 -17.71 -48.37
C PRO A 590 -66.87 -18.10 -49.62
N TRP A 591 -66.33 -19.00 -50.43
CA TRP A 591 -67.13 -19.69 -51.44
C TRP A 591 -67.21 -21.19 -51.14
N SER A 592 -68.43 -21.55 -50.76
CA SER A 592 -68.96 -22.90 -50.65
C SER A 592 -68.84 -23.68 -51.95
N GLY A 593 -68.55 -24.98 -51.84
CA GLY A 593 -69.20 -25.97 -52.71
C GLY A 593 -68.30 -27.00 -53.37
N ALA A 594 -68.73 -28.25 -53.21
CA ALA A 594 -68.47 -29.42 -54.03
C ALA A 594 -67.22 -30.29 -53.74
N ASP A 595 -67.48 -31.32 -52.93
CA ASP A 595 -67.02 -32.70 -53.16
C ASP A 595 -67.32 -33.11 -54.64
N PRO A 596 -66.41 -33.81 -55.35
CA PRO A 596 -66.49 -35.27 -55.32
C PRO A 596 -65.14 -36.01 -55.44
N ARG A 597 -65.03 -37.09 -54.66
CA ARG A 597 -64.53 -38.43 -55.06
C ARG A 597 -63.14 -38.52 -55.76
N GLY A 598 -62.26 -39.33 -55.17
CA GLY A 598 -61.32 -40.10 -56.01
C GLY A 598 -60.07 -40.66 -55.35
N ALA A 599 -60.18 -41.92 -54.90
CA ALA A 599 -59.18 -42.98 -55.11
C ALA A 599 -57.77 -42.91 -54.44
N ARG A 600 -57.57 -43.90 -53.56
CA ARG A 600 -56.49 -44.92 -53.57
C ARG A 600 -55.02 -44.49 -53.39
N GLY A 601 -54.36 -45.19 -52.46
CA GLY A 601 -52.91 -45.45 -52.45
C GLY A 601 -52.31 -45.20 -51.07
N VAL A 602 -52.24 -46.17 -50.14
CA VAL A 602 -51.23 -47.25 -50.01
C VAL A 602 -49.85 -46.75 -49.56
N GLY A 603 -49.39 -47.30 -48.42
CA GLY A 603 -48.01 -47.23 -47.87
C GLY A 603 -47.91 -46.25 -46.70
N GLY A 604 -47.73 -46.64 -45.43
CA GLY A 604 -46.65 -47.51 -44.93
C GLY A 604 -45.34 -46.72 -45.06
N VAL A 605 -44.65 -46.29 -44.01
CA VAL A 605 -43.88 -47.12 -43.07
C VAL A 605 -43.56 -46.31 -41.80
N SER A 606 -43.51 -47.06 -40.69
CA SER A 606 -43.03 -46.79 -39.32
C SER A 606 -41.69 -46.05 -39.22
N ALA A 607 -41.54 -45.13 -38.27
CA ALA A 607 -40.97 -45.32 -36.92
C ALA A 607 -39.49 -45.73 -36.89
N GLY A 608 -38.74 -44.96 -36.11
CA GLY A 608 -37.33 -45.06 -35.77
C GLY A 608 -36.92 -43.76 -35.14
#